data_AF-A0A524J0N5-F1
#
_entry.id   AF-A0A524J0N5-F1
#
_cell.length_a   1.000
_cell.length_b   1.000
_cell.length_c   1.000
_cell.angle_alpha   90.00
_cell.angle_beta   90.00
_cell.angle_gamma   90.00
#
_symmetry.space_group_name_H-M   'P 1'
#
loop_
_entity.id
_entity.type
_entity.pdbx_description
1 polymer ?
#
loop_
_entity_poly.entity_id
_entity_poly.type
_entity_poly.pdbx_seq_one_letter_code
_entity_poly.pdbx_strand_id
1 'polypeptide(L)'
;MMRLETFFPEAQLHIPFTLNGCQGRVAVYYGPNDDAVKAGFDALPGINFPLAMCQGYPVMEARIESYGGSGYRMFCGWIQIITRTCFSADDTTRTNPQISRSVDLVPAMYGTGVPFVTYGHLPSIFDAPCLNLGDNAELIWTADTFLTTVPLRSRLEGISWLLGFRWGYREYDNLAEKPVTLSPLEVTDREVWKGPLPFLRREFDTWRFEQASS
;
A
#
# COMPACT_ATOMS: atom_id res chain seq x y z
N MET A 1 3.51 -25.91 10.73
CA MET A 1 3.23 -24.68 9.98
C MET A 1 3.67 -23.53 10.87
N MET A 2 4.74 -22.83 10.52
CA MET A 2 5.27 -21.73 11.32
C MET A 2 4.29 -20.56 11.18
N ARG A 3 3.64 -20.15 12.29
CA ARG A 3 2.79 -18.96 12.30
C ARG A 3 3.75 -17.77 12.41
N LEU A 4 3.91 -17.02 11.33
CA LEU A 4 4.66 -15.76 11.38
C LEU A 4 3.96 -14.86 12.41
N GLU A 5 4.73 -14.33 13.35
CA GLU A 5 4.22 -13.33 14.30
C GLU A 5 3.85 -12.08 13.50
N THR A 6 2.60 -11.63 13.66
CA THR A 6 2.11 -10.41 13.05
C THR A 6 2.41 -9.22 13.95
N PHE A 7 2.57 -8.04 13.36
CA PHE A 7 2.80 -6.82 14.15
C PHE A 7 1.62 -6.57 15.09
N PHE A 8 0.39 -6.74 14.60
CA PHE A 8 -0.84 -6.67 15.39
C PHE A 8 -1.44 -8.07 15.60
N PRO A 9 -2.00 -8.37 16.79
CA PRO A 9 -2.53 -9.70 17.10
C PRO A 9 -3.83 -10.03 16.36
N GLU A 10 -4.61 -9.01 16.01
CA GLU A 10 -5.93 -9.14 15.38
C GLU A 10 -6.02 -8.29 14.11
N ALA A 11 -6.74 -8.81 13.11
CA ALA A 11 -7.00 -8.08 11.89
C ALA A 11 -8.09 -7.04 12.13
N GLN A 12 -7.91 -5.83 11.60
CA GLN A 12 -8.94 -4.79 11.64
C GLN A 12 -10.03 -5.02 10.59
N LEU A 13 -9.68 -5.60 9.44
CA LEU A 13 -10.61 -5.89 8.36
C LEU A 13 -10.43 -7.30 7.80
N HIS A 14 -11.54 -7.87 7.35
CA HIS A 14 -11.57 -9.06 6.52
C HIS A 14 -12.32 -8.77 5.22
N ILE A 15 -11.64 -8.88 4.09
CA ILE A 15 -12.17 -8.49 2.78
C ILE A 15 -12.32 -9.73 1.90
N PRO A 16 -13.54 -10.10 1.49
CA PRO A 16 -13.76 -11.21 0.58
C PRO A 16 -13.31 -10.82 -0.84
N PHE A 17 -12.83 -11.80 -1.61
CA PHE A 17 -12.52 -11.63 -3.03
C PHE A 17 -12.74 -12.92 -3.80
N THR A 18 -12.81 -12.81 -5.13
CA THR A 18 -12.89 -13.96 -6.04
C THR A 18 -11.74 -13.91 -7.03
N LEU A 19 -10.92 -14.96 -7.07
CA LEU A 19 -9.83 -15.12 -8.03
C LEU A 19 -10.00 -16.45 -8.74
N ASN A 20 -9.98 -16.46 -10.07
CA ASN A 20 -10.09 -17.67 -10.89
C ASN A 20 -11.32 -18.54 -10.54
N GLY A 21 -12.44 -17.88 -10.20
CA GLY A 21 -13.70 -18.54 -9.81
C GLY A 21 -13.72 -19.13 -8.40
N CYS A 22 -12.64 -18.97 -7.61
CA CYS A 22 -12.55 -19.46 -6.24
C CYS A 22 -12.64 -18.29 -5.26
N GLN A 23 -13.37 -18.50 -4.16
CA GLN A 23 -13.49 -17.52 -3.08
C GLN A 23 -12.22 -17.48 -2.23
N GLY A 24 -11.86 -16.28 -1.79
CA GLY A 24 -10.80 -16.04 -0.83
C GLY A 24 -11.14 -14.91 0.13
N ARG A 25 -10.30 -14.76 1.15
CA ARG A 25 -10.41 -13.70 2.15
C ARG A 25 -9.05 -13.16 2.50
N VAL A 26 -8.91 -11.84 2.43
CA VAL A 26 -7.76 -11.12 2.96
C VAL A 26 -8.05 -10.65 4.37
N ALA A 27 -7.08 -10.77 5.27
CA ALA A 27 -7.05 -10.04 6.53
C ALA A 27 -6.10 -8.86 6.41
N VAL A 28 -6.50 -7.71 6.93
CA VAL A 28 -5.70 -6.49 6.99
C VAL A 28 -5.45 -6.12 8.45
N TYR A 29 -4.19 -6.02 8.82
CA TYR A 29 -3.68 -5.59 10.11
C TYR A 29 -3.16 -4.17 9.94
N TYR A 30 -3.60 -3.28 10.81
CA TYR A 30 -3.29 -1.86 10.70
C TYR A 30 -3.27 -1.25 12.09
N GLY A 31 -2.47 -0.20 12.29
CA GLY A 31 -2.41 0.51 13.56
C GLY A 31 -1.15 1.35 13.69
N PRO A 32 -1.00 2.10 14.79
CA PRO A 32 0.21 2.86 15.06
C PRO A 32 1.38 1.93 15.36
N ASN A 33 2.58 2.34 14.95
CA ASN A 33 3.84 1.72 15.29
C ASN A 33 4.20 2.05 16.74
N ASP A 34 4.19 1.05 17.61
CA ASP A 34 4.64 1.14 19.00
C ASP A 34 6.03 0.53 19.22
N ASP A 35 6.58 -0.16 18.22
CA ASP A 35 7.88 -0.83 18.27
C ASP A 35 8.53 -0.86 16.87
N ALA A 36 9.42 0.11 16.62
CA ALA A 36 10.11 0.26 15.35
C ALA A 36 11.02 -0.94 15.01
N VAL A 37 11.54 -1.65 16.01
CA VAL A 37 12.37 -2.85 15.79
C VAL A 37 11.48 -4.01 15.37
N LYS A 38 10.32 -4.18 16.01
CA LYS A 38 9.33 -5.18 15.57
C LYS A 38 8.82 -4.90 14.15
N ALA A 39 8.73 -3.62 13.74
CA ALA A 39 8.40 -3.23 12.38
C ALA A 39 9.56 -3.43 11.37
N GLY A 40 10.74 -3.82 11.84
CA GLY A 40 11.90 -4.17 11.01
C GLY A 40 12.76 -2.99 10.56
N PHE A 41 12.61 -1.80 11.16
CA PHE A 41 13.42 -0.64 10.77
C PHE A 41 14.92 -0.84 11.05
N ASP A 42 15.28 -1.65 12.04
CA ASP A 42 16.67 -2.02 12.34
C ASP A 42 17.34 -2.88 11.26
N ALA A 43 16.55 -3.52 10.39
CA ALA A 43 17.05 -4.28 9.25
C ALA A 43 17.32 -3.41 8.00
N LEU A 44 16.89 -2.14 7.98
CA LEU A 44 17.04 -1.25 6.83
C LEU A 44 18.42 -0.56 6.84
N PRO A 45 19.26 -0.76 5.82
CA PRO A 45 20.56 -0.11 5.76
C PRO A 45 20.40 1.40 5.48
N GLY A 46 21.21 2.21 6.15
CA GLY A 46 21.33 3.64 5.85
C GLY A 46 20.23 4.54 6.41
N ILE A 47 19.41 4.07 7.36
CA ILE A 47 18.53 4.95 8.14
C ILE A 47 19.39 6.01 8.86
N ASN A 48 19.08 7.28 8.63
CA ASN A 48 19.81 8.44 9.14
C ASN A 48 19.06 9.20 10.24
N PHE A 49 18.04 8.57 10.85
CA PHE A 49 17.24 9.12 11.94
C PHE A 49 17.09 8.11 13.09
N PRO A 50 16.86 8.56 14.34
CA PRO A 50 16.57 7.67 15.46
C PRO A 50 15.28 6.87 15.26
N LEU A 51 15.30 5.55 15.52
CA LEU A 51 14.12 4.68 15.37
C LEU A 51 12.91 5.12 16.21
N ALA A 52 13.13 5.82 17.32
CA ALA A 52 12.07 6.41 18.12
C ALA A 52 11.18 7.38 17.32
N MET A 53 11.69 7.96 16.22
CA MET A 53 10.91 8.83 15.34
C MET A 53 9.86 8.07 14.50
N CYS A 54 9.95 6.73 14.39
CA CYS A 54 8.92 5.92 13.73
C CYS A 54 7.67 5.74 14.58
N GLN A 55 7.71 6.08 15.88
CA GLN A 55 6.60 5.85 16.80
C GLN A 55 5.36 6.65 16.38
N GLY A 56 4.20 5.99 16.38
CA GLY A 56 2.92 6.59 16.03
C GLY A 56 2.63 6.68 14.52
N TYR A 57 3.61 6.42 13.65
CA TYR A 57 3.35 6.23 12.21
C TYR A 57 2.62 4.91 11.97
N PRO A 58 1.90 4.75 10.84
CA PRO A 58 1.17 3.51 10.59
C PRO A 58 2.09 2.33 10.25
N VAL A 59 1.67 1.14 10.69
CA VAL A 59 2.12 -0.16 10.16
C VAL A 59 0.92 -0.83 9.51
N MET A 60 1.10 -1.44 8.34
CA MET A 60 0.08 -2.17 7.61
C MET A 60 0.63 -3.52 7.14
N GLU A 61 -0.13 -4.59 7.38
CA GLU A 61 0.10 -5.90 6.78
C GLU A 61 -1.22 -6.41 6.19
N ALA A 62 -1.20 -6.91 4.96
CA ALA A 62 -2.34 -7.62 4.38
C ALA A 62 -1.93 -9.00 3.85
N ARG A 63 -2.72 -10.02 4.19
CA ARG A 63 -2.45 -11.42 3.81
C ARG A 63 -3.72 -12.17 3.45
N ILE A 64 -3.60 -13.11 2.51
CA ILE A 64 -4.69 -14.03 2.16
C ILE A 64 -4.72 -15.15 3.20
N GLU A 65 -5.73 -15.17 4.06
CA GLU A 65 -5.84 -16.18 5.14
C GLU A 65 -6.50 -17.47 4.68
N SER A 66 -7.38 -17.37 3.69
CA SER A 66 -8.14 -18.50 3.16
C SER A 66 -8.40 -18.31 1.68
N TYR A 67 -8.25 -19.38 0.90
CA TYR A 67 -8.56 -19.41 -0.52
C TYR A 67 -8.95 -20.82 -0.94
N GLY A 68 -10.01 -20.95 -1.73
CA GLY A 68 -10.57 -22.24 -2.15
C GLY A 68 -9.91 -22.89 -3.37
N GLY A 69 -8.94 -22.24 -4.01
CA GLY A 69 -8.22 -22.76 -5.17
C GLY A 69 -6.83 -23.31 -4.83
N SER A 70 -6.15 -23.88 -5.84
CA SER A 70 -4.81 -24.45 -5.72
C SER A 70 -3.92 -24.19 -6.95
N GLY A 71 -2.59 -24.31 -6.79
CA GLY A 71 -1.62 -24.21 -7.88
C GLY A 71 -1.62 -22.82 -8.54
N TYR A 72 -1.55 -22.76 -9.88
CA TYR A 72 -1.55 -21.49 -10.62
C TYR A 72 -2.79 -20.62 -10.38
N ARG A 73 -3.89 -21.17 -9.84
CA ARG A 73 -5.06 -20.37 -9.46
C ARG A 73 -4.77 -19.39 -8.33
N MET A 74 -3.74 -19.68 -7.53
CA MET A 74 -3.32 -18.90 -6.37
C MET A 74 -2.40 -17.72 -6.74
N PHE A 75 -2.10 -17.53 -8.02
CA PHE A 75 -1.21 -16.47 -8.46
C PHE A 75 -1.95 -15.14 -8.58
N CYS A 76 -1.52 -14.15 -7.79
CA CYS A 76 -2.02 -12.79 -7.78
C CYS A 76 -0.93 -11.84 -7.28
N GLY A 77 -1.23 -10.54 -7.22
CA GLY A 77 -0.25 -9.51 -6.85
C GLY A 77 -0.88 -8.32 -6.17
N TRP A 78 -0.06 -7.60 -5.41
CA TRP A 78 -0.41 -6.36 -4.75
C TRP A 78 0.14 -5.18 -5.54
N ILE A 79 -0.71 -4.19 -5.79
CA ILE A 79 -0.35 -2.89 -6.32
C ILE A 79 -0.75 -1.85 -5.28
N GLN A 80 0.19 -1.04 -4.81
CA GLN A 80 -0.05 0.04 -3.87
C GLN A 80 0.28 1.38 -4.53
N ILE A 81 -0.70 2.28 -4.56
CA ILE A 81 -0.57 3.62 -5.13
C ILE A 81 -0.48 4.62 -4.00
N ILE A 82 0.63 5.34 -3.93
CA ILE A 82 0.84 6.40 -2.97
C ILE A 82 0.42 7.72 -3.61
N THR A 83 -0.53 8.41 -2.99
CA THR A 83 -0.82 9.81 -3.26
C THR A 83 -0.30 10.65 -2.10
N ARG A 84 0.62 11.57 -2.41
CA ARG A 84 1.12 12.57 -1.46
C ARG A 84 0.46 13.90 -1.79
N THR A 85 -0.27 14.46 -0.83
CA THR A 85 -0.81 15.81 -0.88
C THR A 85 0.00 16.66 0.10
N CYS A 86 0.92 17.44 -0.42
CA CYS A 86 1.89 18.22 0.34
C CYS A 86 1.48 19.69 0.37
N PHE A 87 1.62 20.34 1.52
CA PHE A 87 1.43 21.78 1.67
C PHE A 87 2.75 22.42 2.09
N SER A 88 3.21 23.39 1.30
CA SER A 88 4.45 24.13 1.58
C SER A 88 4.38 24.85 2.92
N ALA A 89 5.54 25.02 3.57
CA ALA A 89 5.70 25.92 4.72
C ALA A 89 5.37 27.38 4.37
N ASP A 90 5.58 27.77 3.11
CA ASP A 90 5.30 29.12 2.63
C ASP A 90 3.79 29.36 2.38
N ASP A 91 2.99 28.29 2.22
CA ASP A 91 1.53 28.37 2.05
C ASP A 91 0.84 28.33 3.43
N THR A 92 0.79 29.48 4.09
CA THR A 92 0.15 29.60 5.42
C THR A 92 -1.35 29.31 5.43
N THR A 93 -2.05 29.45 4.29
CA THR A 93 -3.49 29.17 4.19
C THR A 93 -3.79 27.71 3.89
N ARG A 94 -2.79 26.93 3.47
CA ARG A 94 -2.91 25.50 3.13
C ARG A 94 -3.97 25.24 2.06
N THR A 95 -4.06 26.13 1.09
CA THR A 95 -5.11 26.10 0.05
C THR A 95 -4.61 25.60 -1.30
N ASN A 96 -3.30 25.51 -1.52
CA ASN A 96 -2.72 25.11 -2.80
C ASN A 96 -1.77 23.91 -2.64
N PRO A 97 -2.31 22.68 -2.47
CA PRO A 97 -1.48 21.51 -2.28
C PRO A 97 -0.74 21.10 -3.55
N GLN A 98 0.49 20.63 -3.38
CA GLN A 98 1.21 19.87 -4.40
C GLN A 98 0.82 18.39 -4.29
N ILE A 99 0.28 17.83 -5.36
CA ILE A 99 -0.16 16.43 -5.41
C ILE A 99 0.78 15.64 -6.30
N SER A 100 1.33 14.55 -5.76
CA SER A 100 2.12 13.58 -6.53
C SER A 100 1.59 12.16 -6.31
N ARG A 101 1.82 11.30 -7.32
CA ARG A 101 1.44 9.89 -7.30
C ARG A 101 2.61 9.01 -7.71
N SER A 102 2.73 7.86 -7.06
CA SER A 102 3.73 6.83 -7.37
C SER A 102 3.19 5.43 -7.06
N VAL A 103 3.80 4.40 -7.64
CA VAL A 103 3.61 3.03 -7.15
C VAL A 103 4.66 2.79 -6.08
N ASP A 104 4.23 2.20 -4.97
CA ASP A 104 5.11 1.88 -3.87
C ASP A 104 5.96 0.64 -4.20
N LEU A 105 7.16 0.87 -4.72
CA LEU A 105 8.09 -0.19 -5.08
C LEU A 105 9.30 -0.12 -4.17
N VAL A 106 9.85 -1.28 -3.83
CA VAL A 106 11.18 -1.35 -3.22
C VAL A 106 12.22 -0.75 -4.19
N PRO A 107 13.30 -0.11 -3.70
CA PRO A 107 14.24 0.60 -4.55
C PRO A 107 14.82 -0.22 -5.72
N ALA A 108 15.05 -1.52 -5.51
CA ALA A 108 15.57 -2.42 -6.54
C ALA A 108 14.60 -2.65 -7.73
N MET A 109 13.31 -2.32 -7.55
CA MET A 109 12.27 -2.49 -8.56
C MET A 109 12.00 -1.21 -9.37
N TYR A 110 12.54 -0.06 -8.96
CA TYR A 110 12.41 1.17 -9.74
C TYR A 110 13.03 1.02 -11.14
N GLY A 111 12.33 1.52 -12.16
CA GLY A 111 12.77 1.45 -13.55
C GLY A 111 12.66 0.06 -14.20
N THR A 112 12.28 -1.00 -13.47
CA THR A 112 12.08 -2.34 -14.06
C THR A 112 10.82 -2.45 -14.92
N GLY A 113 9.92 -1.46 -14.82
CA GLY A 113 8.62 -1.45 -15.46
C GLY A 113 7.65 -2.49 -14.87
N VAL A 114 7.88 -3.00 -13.67
CA VAL A 114 6.97 -3.93 -12.97
C VAL A 114 6.07 -3.15 -12.00
N PRO A 115 4.72 -3.25 -12.10
CA PRO A 115 3.81 -2.43 -11.30
C PRO A 115 3.45 -3.03 -9.93
N PHE A 116 4.01 -4.18 -9.57
CA PHE A 116 3.64 -4.92 -8.37
C PHE A 116 4.63 -4.68 -7.25
N VAL A 117 4.13 -4.33 -6.07
CA VAL A 117 4.91 -4.30 -4.83
C VAL A 117 5.44 -5.70 -4.52
N THR A 118 4.54 -6.67 -4.69
CA THR A 118 4.78 -8.09 -4.48
C THR A 118 3.77 -8.88 -5.29
N TYR A 119 4.18 -10.02 -5.83
CA TYR A 119 3.31 -10.89 -6.61
C TYR A 119 3.84 -12.32 -6.54
N GLY A 120 2.95 -13.29 -6.69
CA GLY A 120 3.33 -14.69 -6.56
C GLY A 120 2.18 -15.57 -6.10
N HIS A 121 2.54 -16.66 -5.44
CA HIS A 121 1.59 -17.61 -4.87
C HIS A 121 1.07 -17.12 -3.52
N LEU A 122 -0.16 -16.59 -3.50
CA LEU A 122 -0.79 -15.93 -2.33
C LEU A 122 0.14 -14.94 -1.60
N PRO A 123 0.61 -13.87 -2.28
CA PRO A 123 1.53 -12.92 -1.67
C PRO A 123 0.84 -12.17 -0.51
N SER A 124 1.62 -11.88 0.53
CA SER A 124 1.32 -10.87 1.53
C SER A 124 2.03 -9.56 1.18
N ILE A 125 1.48 -8.44 1.64
CA ILE A 125 2.12 -7.12 1.59
C ILE A 125 2.32 -6.59 3.01
N PHE A 126 3.43 -5.90 3.23
CA PHE A 126 3.77 -5.20 4.47
C PHE A 126 4.30 -3.81 4.11
N ASP A 127 3.89 -2.79 4.85
CA ASP A 127 4.40 -1.43 4.71
C ASP A 127 4.33 -0.67 6.04
N ALA A 128 5.33 0.18 6.28
CA ALA A 128 5.48 0.98 7.49
C ALA A 128 6.11 2.34 7.13
N PRO A 129 5.37 3.25 6.47
CA PRO A 129 5.92 4.52 6.03
C PRO A 129 6.16 5.43 7.24
N CYS A 130 7.33 6.07 7.29
CA CYS A 130 7.63 7.08 8.31
C CYS A 130 8.41 8.26 7.71
N LEU A 131 8.29 9.43 8.35
CA LEU A 131 9.07 10.64 8.05
C LEU A 131 9.06 11.03 6.56
N ASN A 132 7.88 11.08 5.94
CA ASN A 132 7.77 11.40 4.52
C ASN A 132 7.51 12.89 4.25
N LEU A 133 7.34 13.71 5.28
CA LEU A 133 7.03 15.14 5.16
C LEU A 133 8.00 15.90 4.23
N GLY A 134 9.31 15.67 4.37
CA GLY A 134 10.34 16.48 3.71
C GLY A 134 10.29 17.93 4.20
N ASP A 135 10.49 18.89 3.29
CA ASP A 135 10.47 20.33 3.59
C ASP A 135 9.04 20.94 3.61
N ASN A 136 8.01 20.08 3.59
CA ASN A 136 6.62 20.54 3.65
C ASN A 136 6.24 20.81 5.10
N ALA A 137 5.27 21.70 5.31
CA ALA A 137 4.76 21.91 6.65
C ALA A 137 3.52 21.05 6.96
N GLU A 138 2.97 20.37 5.95
CA GLU A 138 1.97 19.33 6.14
C GLU A 138 2.02 18.33 4.98
N LEU A 139 1.82 17.05 5.30
CA LEU A 139 1.63 15.96 4.34
C LEU A 139 0.37 15.16 4.70
N ILE A 140 -0.49 14.95 3.71
CA ILE A 140 -1.47 13.86 3.72
C ILE A 140 -0.91 12.76 2.81
N TRP A 141 -0.56 11.63 3.42
CA TRP A 141 -0.04 10.46 2.75
C TRP A 141 -1.15 9.41 2.68
N THR A 142 -1.51 8.99 1.47
CA THR A 142 -2.60 8.02 1.24
C THR A 142 -2.08 6.87 0.40
N ALA A 143 -2.32 5.64 0.85
CA ALA A 143 -2.09 4.42 0.10
C ALA A 143 -3.43 3.80 -0.33
N ASP A 144 -3.66 3.75 -1.63
CA ASP A 144 -4.69 2.90 -2.23
C ASP A 144 -4.06 1.54 -2.58
N THR A 145 -4.45 0.50 -1.85
CA THR A 145 -3.83 -0.84 -1.92
C THR A 145 -4.79 -1.82 -2.57
N PHE A 146 -4.36 -2.47 -3.65
CA PHE A 146 -5.20 -3.35 -4.46
C PHE A 146 -4.59 -4.74 -4.59
N LEU A 147 -5.40 -5.77 -4.35
CA LEU A 147 -5.08 -7.11 -4.83
C LEU A 147 -5.57 -7.22 -6.27
N THR A 148 -4.74 -7.73 -7.16
CA THR A 148 -5.02 -7.83 -8.59
C THR A 148 -4.63 -9.19 -9.16
N THR A 149 -5.19 -9.51 -10.33
CA THR A 149 -4.70 -10.62 -11.15
C THR A 149 -3.27 -10.34 -11.62
N VAL A 150 -2.51 -11.40 -11.87
CA VAL A 150 -1.16 -11.30 -12.45
C VAL A 150 -1.15 -12.04 -13.79
N PRO A 151 -0.72 -11.36 -14.87
CA PRO A 151 -0.43 -12.01 -16.14
C PRO A 151 0.58 -13.16 -15.99
N LEU A 152 0.20 -14.38 -16.37
CA LEU A 152 1.01 -15.59 -16.17
C LEU A 152 1.68 -16.10 -17.45
N ARG A 153 1.06 -15.84 -18.61
CA ARG A 153 1.53 -16.30 -19.92
C ARG A 153 2.13 -15.18 -20.74
N SER A 154 1.62 -13.95 -20.60
CA SER A 154 2.10 -12.79 -21.35
C SER A 154 1.64 -11.47 -20.72
N ARG A 155 2.45 -10.41 -20.81
CA ARG A 155 2.08 -9.04 -20.39
C ARG A 155 0.91 -8.44 -21.18
N LEU A 156 0.43 -9.13 -22.21
CA LEU A 156 -0.80 -8.79 -22.95
C LEU A 156 -2.07 -9.25 -22.24
N GLU A 157 -1.98 -10.09 -21.22
CA GLU A 157 -3.10 -10.39 -20.33
C GLU A 157 -3.38 -9.17 -19.44
N GLY A 158 -4.65 -8.91 -19.18
CA GLY A 158 -5.07 -7.77 -18.38
C GLY A 158 -4.85 -7.99 -16.88
N ILE A 159 -4.39 -6.95 -16.21
CA ILE A 159 -4.39 -6.82 -14.75
C ILE A 159 -5.77 -6.30 -14.33
N SER A 160 -6.49 -7.12 -13.57
CA SER A 160 -7.87 -6.86 -13.12
C SER A 160 -7.90 -6.76 -11.60
N TRP A 161 -8.76 -5.87 -11.09
CA TRP A 161 -8.99 -5.67 -9.67
C TRP A 161 -9.68 -6.89 -9.03
N LEU A 162 -9.24 -7.30 -7.84
CA LEU A 162 -9.85 -8.37 -7.04
C LEU A 162 -10.47 -7.83 -5.74
N LEU A 163 -9.76 -6.93 -5.06
CA LEU A 163 -10.23 -6.15 -3.91
C LEU A 163 -9.37 -4.90 -3.74
N GLY A 164 -9.82 -3.93 -2.93
CA GLY A 164 -9.00 -2.81 -2.51
C GLY A 164 -9.32 -2.30 -1.12
N PHE A 165 -8.35 -1.61 -0.52
CA PHE A 165 -8.54 -0.85 0.71
C PHE A 165 -7.62 0.39 0.70
N ARG A 166 -7.99 1.38 1.51
CA ARG A 166 -7.28 2.64 1.68
C ARG A 166 -6.85 2.81 3.12
N TRP A 167 -5.64 3.32 3.30
CA TRP A 167 -5.06 3.69 4.59
C TRP A 167 -4.07 4.84 4.39
N GLY A 168 -3.53 5.37 5.49
CA GLY A 168 -2.58 6.47 5.40
C GLY A 168 -2.46 7.26 6.69
N TYR A 169 -1.91 8.46 6.60
CA TYR A 169 -1.70 9.32 7.75
C TYR A 169 -1.54 10.78 7.34
N ARG A 170 -1.62 11.65 8.34
CA ARG A 170 -1.30 13.07 8.24
C ARG A 170 -0.12 13.38 9.15
N GLU A 171 0.84 14.12 8.60
CA GLU A 171 2.10 14.51 9.24
C GLU A 171 2.28 16.02 9.14
N TYR A 172 2.92 16.62 10.15
CA TYR A 172 3.15 18.06 10.27
C TYR A 172 4.60 18.32 10.69
N ASP A 173 5.11 19.51 10.38
CA ASP A 173 6.47 19.94 10.71
C ASP A 173 6.74 20.10 12.21
N ASN A 174 5.68 20.22 13.03
CA ASN A 174 5.78 20.26 14.49
C ASN A 174 5.15 19.02 15.14
N LEU A 175 5.86 17.89 15.08
CA LEU A 175 5.41 16.61 15.65
C LEU A 175 5.21 16.65 17.18
N ALA A 176 5.92 17.53 17.89
CA ALA A 176 5.81 17.65 19.35
C ALA A 176 4.44 18.21 19.78
N GLU A 177 3.92 19.18 19.03
CA GLU A 177 2.59 19.75 19.29
C GLU A 177 1.47 19.01 18.54
N LYS A 178 1.81 18.45 17.37
CA LYS A 178 0.84 17.83 16.47
C LYS A 178 1.33 16.46 16.00
N PRO A 179 1.05 15.40 16.77
CA PRO A 179 1.52 14.07 16.44
C PRO A 179 0.89 13.56 15.14
N VAL A 180 1.53 12.56 14.55
CA VAL A 180 1.02 11.86 13.37
C VAL A 180 -0.39 11.36 13.65
N THR A 181 -1.29 11.58 12.69
CA THR A 181 -2.68 11.13 12.79
C THR A 181 -2.94 10.10 11.70
N LEU A 182 -3.25 8.86 12.09
CA LEU A 182 -3.63 7.82 11.15
C LEU A 182 -4.96 8.14 10.49
N SER A 183 -5.03 7.90 9.19
CA SER A 183 -6.31 7.85 8.48
C SER A 183 -7.03 6.54 8.82
N PRO A 184 -8.38 6.53 8.83
CA PRO A 184 -9.14 5.29 8.97
C PRO A 184 -8.76 4.28 7.90
N LEU A 185 -8.78 3.00 8.26
CA LEU A 185 -8.68 1.92 7.30
C LEU A 185 -10.06 1.68 6.66
N GLU A 186 -10.14 1.79 5.34
CA GLU A 186 -11.41 1.76 4.61
C GLU A 186 -11.35 0.72 3.48
N VAL A 187 -12.37 -0.14 3.38
CA VAL A 187 -12.56 -0.99 2.19
C VAL A 187 -12.96 -0.09 1.03
N THR A 188 -12.26 -0.20 -0.09
CA THR A 188 -12.57 0.57 -1.31
C THR A 188 -13.20 -0.33 -2.36
N ASP A 189 -14.10 0.24 -3.15
CA ASP A 189 -14.68 -0.46 -4.29
C ASP A 189 -13.83 -0.32 -5.57
N ARG A 190 -14.36 -0.91 -6.64
CA ARG A 190 -13.80 -0.88 -7.99
C ARG A 190 -13.71 0.51 -8.62
N GLU A 191 -14.48 1.50 -8.17
CA GLU A 191 -14.42 2.85 -8.73
C GLU A 191 -13.12 3.54 -8.33
N VAL A 192 -12.65 3.27 -7.11
CA VAL A 192 -11.33 3.75 -6.65
C VAL A 192 -10.21 3.20 -7.54
N TRP A 193 -10.30 1.94 -7.99
CA TRP A 193 -9.34 1.35 -8.94
C TRP A 193 -9.29 2.07 -10.30
N LYS A 194 -10.41 2.66 -10.76
CA LYS A 194 -10.42 3.38 -12.05
C LYS A 194 -9.59 4.66 -12.00
N GLY A 195 -9.53 5.32 -10.84
CA GLY A 195 -8.80 6.57 -10.62
C GLY A 195 -7.32 6.54 -11.02
N PRO A 196 -6.51 5.55 -10.57
CA PRO A 196 -5.10 5.45 -10.93
C PRO A 196 -4.83 4.87 -12.32
N LEU A 197 -5.82 4.33 -13.06
CA LEU A 197 -5.58 3.69 -14.37
C LEU A 197 -4.83 4.57 -15.39
N PRO A 198 -5.16 5.87 -15.57
CA PRO A 198 -4.40 6.73 -16.49
C PRO A 198 -2.93 6.91 -16.07
N PHE A 199 -2.66 6.94 -14.77
CA PHE A 199 -1.31 6.99 -14.24
C PHE A 199 -0.57 5.67 -14.50
N LEU A 200 -1.18 4.54 -14.11
CA LEU A 200 -0.61 3.20 -14.27
C LEU A 200 -0.29 2.87 -15.74
N ARG A 201 -1.21 3.17 -16.67
CA ARG A 201 -1.01 2.91 -18.10
C ARG A 201 0.08 3.78 -18.73
N ARG A 202 0.34 4.96 -18.16
CA ARG A 202 1.42 5.83 -18.61
C ARG A 202 2.76 5.36 -18.06
N GLU A 203 2.81 5.02 -16.78
CA GLU A 203 4.04 4.63 -16.08
C GLU A 203 4.50 3.21 -16.46
N PHE A 204 3.55 2.30 -16.67
CA PHE A 204 3.80 0.89 -16.99
C PHE A 204 3.17 0.54 -18.34
N ASP A 205 3.61 1.24 -19.38
CA ASP A 205 3.07 1.17 -20.74
C ASP A 205 3.15 -0.22 -21.40
N THR A 206 4.05 -1.08 -20.93
CA THR A 206 4.15 -2.48 -21.38
C THR A 206 3.13 -3.42 -20.75
N TRP A 207 2.32 -2.94 -19.79
CA TRP A 207 1.28 -3.71 -19.11
C TRP A 207 -0.11 -3.24 -19.48
N ARG A 208 -1.07 -4.17 -19.47
CA ARG A 208 -2.48 -3.86 -19.70
C ARG A 208 -3.24 -3.87 -18.39
N PHE A 209 -3.85 -2.74 -18.06
CA PHE A 209 -4.71 -2.61 -16.88
C PHE A 209 -6.18 -2.56 -17.32
N GLU A 210 -6.98 -3.49 -16.83
CA GLU A 210 -8.40 -3.57 -17.16
C GLU A 210 -9.19 -2.55 -16.35
N GLN A 211 -10.22 -1.99 -17.00
CA GLN A 211 -11.32 -1.40 -16.24
C GLN A 211 -12.04 -2.56 -15.57
N ALA A 212 -12.22 -2.50 -14.26
CA ALA A 212 -12.92 -3.55 -13.52
C ALA A 212 -14.30 -3.78 -14.16
N SER A 213 -14.50 -4.95 -14.77
CA SER A 213 -15.76 -5.30 -15.45
C SER A 213 -16.89 -5.39 -14.42
N SER A 214 -18.02 -4.74 -14.69
CA SER A 214 -19.22 -4.74 -13.83
C SER A 214 -19.58 -6.12 -13.30
#